data_AF-A0AAX3EZS5-F1
#
_entry.id   AF-A0AAX3EZS5-F1
#
_cell.length_a   1.000
_cell.length_b   1.000
_cell.length_c   1.000
_cell.angle_alpha   90.00
_cell.angle_beta   90.00
_cell.angle_gamma   90.00
#
_symmetry.space_group_name_H-M   'P 1'
#
loop_
_entity.id
_entity.type
_entity.pdbx_description
1 polymer ?
#
loop_
_entity_poly.entity_id
_entity_poly.type
_entity_poly.pdbx_seq_one_letter_code
_entity_poly.pdbx_strand_id
1 'polypeptide(L)'
;MKNVTKNDENKKLRTECNAFVKQVFLTYEAWNNQLKKQLLNLKFKESYLKDKNLSQEVHKLEIKIKASGSMIQSILSVMKPENSWIIEKCFLDKNTRNNSLWYKDYFSKSTFYKRKNLAVKEFAQIYFDF
;
A
#
# COMPACT_ATOMS: atom_id res chain seq x y z
N MET A 1 -9.57 -25.05 -28.77
CA MET A 1 -8.31 -24.97 -27.99
C MET A 1 -7.87 -23.54 -27.63
N LYS A 2 -8.12 -22.48 -28.43
CA LYS A 2 -7.71 -21.09 -28.11
C LYS A 2 -8.36 -20.45 -26.86
N ASN A 3 -9.56 -20.90 -26.45
CA ASN A 3 -10.28 -20.30 -25.30
C ASN A 3 -9.80 -20.79 -23.93
N VAL A 4 -9.17 -21.96 -23.85
CA VAL A 4 -8.67 -22.52 -22.58
C VAL A 4 -7.41 -21.79 -22.15
N THR A 5 -6.46 -21.61 -23.07
CA THR A 5 -5.19 -20.89 -22.84
C THR A 5 -5.40 -19.44 -22.42
N LYS A 6 -6.31 -18.71 -23.07
CA LYS A 6 -6.62 -17.31 -22.71
C LYS A 6 -7.22 -17.17 -21.30
N ASN A 7 -7.96 -18.17 -20.84
CA ASN A 7 -8.56 -18.14 -19.50
C ASN A 7 -7.50 -18.42 -18.41
N ASP A 8 -6.56 -19.31 -18.70
CA ASP A 8 -5.44 -19.62 -17.80
C ASP A 8 -4.43 -18.47 -17.68
N GLU A 9 -4.12 -17.77 -18.78
CA GLU A 9 -3.28 -16.57 -18.76
C GLU A 9 -3.90 -15.44 -17.93
N ASN A 10 -5.21 -15.18 -18.10
CA ASN A 10 -5.93 -14.18 -17.30
C ASN A 10 -5.94 -14.54 -15.80
N LYS A 11 -6.12 -15.84 -15.49
CA LYS A 11 -6.06 -16.33 -14.12
C LYS A 11 -4.66 -16.15 -13.52
N LYS A 12 -3.61 -16.46 -14.30
CA LYS A 12 -2.21 -16.27 -13.89
C LYS A 12 -1.92 -14.80 -13.62
N LEU A 13 -2.20 -13.92 -14.58
CA LEU A 13 -2.01 -12.48 -14.44
C LEU A 13 -2.70 -11.93 -13.20
N ARG A 14 -3.95 -12.32 -12.95
CA ARG A 14 -4.68 -11.94 -11.73
C ARG A 14 -3.95 -12.36 -10.46
N THR A 15 -3.42 -13.58 -10.41
CA THR A 15 -2.67 -14.07 -9.24
C THR A 15 -1.41 -13.24 -9.03
N GLU A 16 -0.65 -13.00 -10.10
CA GLU A 16 0.58 -12.19 -10.05
C GLU A 16 0.31 -10.76 -9.61
N CYS A 17 -0.71 -10.08 -10.16
CA CYS A 17 -1.08 -8.72 -9.71
C CYS A 17 -1.46 -8.71 -8.23
N ASN A 18 -2.23 -9.69 -7.75
CA ASN A 18 -2.57 -9.77 -6.32
C ASN A 18 -1.34 -9.96 -5.44
N ALA A 19 -0.40 -10.82 -5.84
CA ALA A 19 0.84 -11.04 -5.11
C ALA A 19 1.72 -9.78 -5.10
N PHE A 20 1.90 -9.17 -6.27
CA PHE A 20 2.65 -7.94 -6.46
C PHE A 20 2.11 -6.79 -5.60
N VAL A 21 0.82 -6.46 -5.73
CA VAL A 21 0.20 -5.38 -4.96
C VAL A 21 0.32 -5.63 -3.46
N LYS A 22 0.07 -6.87 -3.01
CA LYS A 22 0.30 -7.23 -1.61
C LYS A 22 1.74 -6.96 -1.18
N GLN A 23 2.72 -7.33 -1.98
CA GLN A 23 4.13 -7.11 -1.66
C GLN A 23 4.50 -5.62 -1.62
N VAL A 24 3.99 -4.80 -2.54
CA VAL A 24 4.17 -3.33 -2.52
C VAL A 24 3.75 -2.75 -1.17
N PHE A 25 2.55 -3.11 -0.70
CA PHE A 25 2.02 -2.58 0.57
C PHE A 25 2.73 -3.14 1.80
N LEU A 26 3.14 -4.42 1.78
CA LEU A 26 3.95 -5.01 2.86
C LEU A 26 5.32 -4.33 2.95
N THR A 27 5.98 -4.11 1.83
CA THR A 27 7.28 -3.43 1.79
C THR A 27 7.15 -1.97 2.23
N TYR A 28 6.10 -1.27 1.79
CA TYR A 28 5.79 0.08 2.25
C TYR A 28 5.60 0.15 3.77
N GLU A 29 4.82 -0.77 4.35
CA GLU A 29 4.61 -0.82 5.80
C GLU A 29 5.92 -1.14 6.54
N ALA A 30 6.69 -2.12 6.08
CA ALA A 30 7.97 -2.49 6.68
C ALA A 30 8.94 -1.31 6.68
N TRP A 31 9.05 -0.60 5.55
CA TRP A 31 9.89 0.57 5.41
C TRP A 31 9.46 1.71 6.34
N ASN A 32 8.16 1.99 6.39
CA ASN A 32 7.62 3.00 7.31
C ASN A 32 7.88 2.66 8.78
N ASN A 33 7.75 1.40 9.16
CA ASN A 33 8.04 0.95 10.51
C ASN A 33 9.54 1.08 10.83
N GLN A 34 10.41 0.80 9.88
CA GLN A 34 11.86 1.03 10.03
C GLN A 34 12.19 2.51 10.23
N LEU A 35 11.63 3.40 9.40
CA LEU A 35 11.85 4.85 9.54
C LEU A 35 11.33 5.37 10.89
N LYS A 36 10.17 4.90 11.36
CA LYS A 36 9.63 5.26 12.68
C LYS A 36 10.53 4.80 13.83
N LYS A 37 11.09 3.59 13.76
CA LYS A 37 12.05 3.08 14.75
C LYS A 37 13.32 3.94 14.78
N GLN A 38 13.84 4.30 13.60
CA GLN A 38 14.98 5.22 13.50
C GLN A 38 14.67 6.58 14.13
N LEU A 39 13.49 7.13 13.85
CA LEU A 39 13.05 8.41 14.41
C LEU A 39 12.95 8.35 15.94
N LEU A 40 12.36 7.28 16.49
CA LEU A 40 12.26 7.10 17.94
C LEU A 40 13.65 7.08 18.60
N ASN A 41 14.60 6.35 18.01
CA ASN A 41 15.96 6.28 18.52
C ASN A 41 16.68 7.62 18.45
N LEU A 42 16.51 8.38 17.37
CA LEU A 42 17.10 9.71 17.23
C LEU A 42 16.51 10.70 18.23
N LYS A 43 15.18 10.71 18.42
CA LYS A 43 14.52 11.55 19.44
C LYS A 43 14.98 11.21 20.85
N PHE A 44 15.16 9.92 21.16
CA PHE A 44 15.72 9.51 22.45
C PHE A 44 17.14 10.05 22.65
N LYS A 45 18.01 9.89 21.65
CA LYS A 45 19.38 10.43 21.69
C LYS A 45 19.41 11.94 21.81
N GLU A 46 18.58 12.66 21.06
CA GLU A 46 18.46 14.13 21.13
C GLU A 46 18.09 14.58 22.54
N SER A 47 17.10 13.92 23.16
CA SER A 47 16.63 14.26 24.51
C SER A 47 17.71 14.06 25.58
N TYR A 48 18.59 13.07 25.40
CA TYR A 48 19.64 12.74 26.36
C TYR A 48 20.95 13.52 26.13
N LEU A 49 21.35 13.70 24.86
CA LEU A 49 22.66 14.26 24.50
C LEU A 49 22.61 15.77 24.22
N LYS A 50 21.42 16.38 24.02
CA LYS A 50 21.22 17.81 23.70
C LYS A 50 22.07 18.32 22.51
N ASP A 51 22.39 17.43 21.57
CA ASP A 51 23.17 17.77 20.37
C ASP A 51 22.26 18.41 19.30
N LYS A 52 22.59 19.65 18.90
CA LYS A 52 21.85 20.40 17.86
C LYS A 52 21.89 19.72 16.48
N ASN A 53 22.92 18.92 16.18
CA ASN A 53 23.01 18.19 14.92
C ASN A 53 21.94 17.08 14.81
N LEU A 54 21.57 16.46 15.95
CA LEU A 54 20.52 15.45 16.00
C LEU A 54 19.15 16.03 15.64
N SER A 55 18.89 17.29 16.00
CA SER A 55 17.63 17.97 15.69
C SER A 55 17.39 18.10 14.19
N GLN A 56 18.45 18.41 13.42
CA GLN A 56 18.37 18.47 11.96
C GLN A 56 18.11 17.09 11.34
N GLU A 57 18.71 16.02 11.89
CA GLU A 57 18.48 14.65 11.42
C GLU A 57 17.07 14.16 11.72
N VAL A 58 16.56 14.46 12.93
CA VAL A 58 15.16 14.20 13.31
C VAL A 58 14.22 14.88 12.31
N HIS A 59 14.44 16.16 12.03
CA HIS A 59 13.60 16.91 11.09
C HIS A 59 13.64 16.33 9.66
N LYS A 60 14.83 16.01 9.14
CA LYS A 60 14.99 15.36 7.82
C LYS A 60 14.23 14.03 7.76
N LEU A 61 14.31 13.22 8.82
CA LEU A 61 13.66 11.92 8.87
C LEU A 61 12.12 12.06 8.99
N GLU A 62 11.61 13.06 9.70
CA GLU A 62 10.19 13.38 9.74
C GLU A 62 9.65 13.77 8.37
N ILE A 63 10.38 14.59 7.61
CA ILE A 63 10.03 14.92 6.21
C ILE A 63 10.01 13.65 5.37
N LYS A 64 11.03 12.79 5.49
CA LYS A 64 11.11 11.52 4.75
C LYS A 64 9.94 10.58 5.05
N ILE A 65 9.49 10.51 6.30
CA ILE A 65 8.31 9.73 6.70
C ILE A 65 7.01 10.36 6.17
N LYS A 66 6.92 11.69 6.10
CA LYS A 66 5.75 12.35 5.50
C LYS A 66 5.70 12.14 3.98
N ALA A 67 6.86 12.12 3.34
CA ALA A 67 6.98 11.87 1.91
C ALA A 67 6.91 10.37 1.55
N SER A 68 7.02 9.47 2.53
CA SER A 68 6.97 8.04 2.25
C SER A 68 5.57 7.64 1.80
N GLY A 69 5.50 6.88 0.71
CA GLY A 69 4.23 6.54 0.07
C GLY A 69 3.73 7.58 -0.94
N SER A 70 4.54 8.60 -1.29
CA SER A 70 4.22 9.54 -2.37
C SER A 70 3.85 8.84 -3.69
N MET A 71 4.55 7.76 -4.06
CA MET A 71 4.22 6.96 -5.24
C MET A 71 2.87 6.25 -5.10
N ILE A 72 2.61 5.61 -3.95
CA ILE A 72 1.30 4.96 -3.68
C ILE A 72 0.18 6.01 -3.77
N GLN A 73 0.35 7.17 -3.14
CA GLN A 73 -0.62 8.26 -3.19
C GLN A 73 -0.83 8.80 -4.61
N SER A 74 0.25 8.91 -5.41
CA SER A 74 0.18 9.35 -6.80
C SER A 74 -0.55 8.35 -7.69
N ILE A 75 -0.36 7.04 -7.45
CA ILE A 75 -1.13 5.99 -8.14
C ILE A 75 -2.60 6.07 -7.73
N LEU A 76 -2.88 6.16 -6.43
CA LEU A 76 -4.25 6.22 -5.91
C LEU A 76 -5.04 7.45 -6.39
N SER A 77 -4.37 8.57 -6.68
CA SER A 77 -5.02 9.80 -7.16
C SER A 77 -5.44 9.74 -8.62
N VAL A 78 -4.83 8.87 -9.43
CA VAL A 78 -5.17 8.69 -10.86
C VAL A 78 -6.03 7.45 -11.12
N MET A 79 -6.17 6.56 -10.13
CA MET A 79 -7.11 5.44 -10.17
C MET A 79 -8.56 5.89 -10.19
N LYS A 80 -9.46 5.03 -10.70
CA LYS A 80 -10.90 5.22 -10.51
C LYS A 80 -11.24 5.33 -9.01
N PRO A 81 -12.11 6.28 -8.60
CA PRO A 81 -12.40 6.52 -7.19
C PRO A 81 -12.80 5.28 -6.39
N GLU A 82 -13.65 4.42 -6.97
CA GLU A 82 -14.11 3.20 -6.29
C GLU A 82 -13.00 2.18 -6.10
N ASN A 83 -12.09 2.07 -7.09
CA ASN A 83 -10.98 1.15 -7.04
C ASN A 83 -9.89 1.66 -6.08
N SER A 84 -9.62 2.96 -6.10
CA SER A 84 -8.74 3.63 -5.13
C SER A 84 -9.21 3.37 -3.70
N TRP A 85 -10.51 3.60 -3.43
CA TRP A 85 -11.12 3.34 -2.13
C TRP A 85 -11.00 1.86 -1.69
N ILE A 86 -11.16 0.90 -2.61
CA ILE A 86 -10.97 -0.52 -2.30
C ILE A 86 -9.51 -0.83 -1.94
N ILE A 87 -8.54 -0.25 -2.66
CA ILE A 87 -7.12 -0.42 -2.33
C ILE A 87 -6.83 0.16 -0.94
N GLU A 88 -7.32 1.37 -0.66
CA GLU A 88 -7.16 1.99 0.66
C GLU A 88 -7.71 1.09 1.77
N LYS A 89 -8.95 0.62 1.63
CA LYS A 89 -9.58 -0.27 2.63
C LYS A 89 -8.88 -1.61 2.77
N CYS A 90 -8.34 -2.16 1.68
CA CYS A 90 -7.65 -3.45 1.72
C CYS A 90 -6.25 -3.37 2.32
N PHE A 91 -5.52 -2.26 2.12
CA PHE A 91 -4.08 -2.24 2.33
C PHE A 91 -3.56 -1.10 3.22
N LEU A 92 -4.28 0.03 3.32
CA LEU A 92 -3.80 1.22 4.03
C LEU A 92 -4.58 1.54 5.30
N ASP A 93 -5.90 1.35 5.29
CA ASP A 93 -6.78 1.65 6.42
C ASP A 93 -6.51 0.68 7.57
N LYS A 94 -6.08 1.24 8.72
CA LYS A 94 -5.73 0.48 9.92
C LYS A 94 -6.88 -0.36 10.47
N ASN A 95 -8.12 0.10 10.28
CA ASN A 95 -9.31 -0.54 10.83
C ASN A 95 -9.75 -1.73 9.98
N THR A 96 -9.54 -1.68 8.67
CA THR A 96 -10.08 -2.67 7.73
C THR A 96 -9.02 -3.61 7.17
N ARG A 97 -7.76 -3.19 7.01
CA ARG A 97 -6.70 -4.01 6.37
C ARG A 97 -6.45 -5.36 7.04
N ASN A 98 -6.66 -5.44 8.36
CA ASN A 98 -6.50 -6.67 9.15
C ASN A 98 -7.84 -7.39 9.41
N ASN A 99 -8.96 -6.81 9.02
CA ASN A 99 -10.28 -7.39 9.17
C ASN A 99 -10.68 -8.08 7.86
N SER A 100 -10.62 -9.40 7.80
CA SER A 100 -10.98 -10.16 6.58
C SER A 100 -12.45 -10.02 6.16
N LEU A 101 -13.31 -9.44 7.00
CA LEU A 101 -14.75 -9.34 6.81
C LEU A 101 -15.29 -7.91 6.65
N TRP A 102 -14.43 -6.89 6.63
CA TRP A 102 -14.85 -5.48 6.54
C TRP A 102 -15.78 -5.20 5.34
N TYR A 103 -15.63 -5.96 4.26
CA TYR A 103 -16.41 -5.77 3.04
C TYR A 103 -17.89 -6.12 3.20
N LYS A 104 -18.27 -6.88 4.23
CA LYS A 104 -19.65 -7.36 4.43
C LYS A 104 -20.65 -6.21 4.63
N ASP A 105 -20.18 -5.06 5.08
CA ASP A 105 -21.02 -3.88 5.29
C ASP A 105 -21.40 -3.19 3.97
N TYR A 106 -20.75 -3.54 2.86
CA TYR A 106 -20.88 -2.86 1.56
C TYR A 106 -21.20 -3.80 0.41
N PHE A 107 -20.74 -5.06 0.47
CA PHE A 107 -20.79 -5.98 -0.66
C PHE A 107 -21.07 -7.41 -0.21
N SER A 108 -21.70 -8.17 -1.11
CA SER A 108 -21.61 -9.63 -1.05
C SER A 108 -20.15 -10.08 -1.30
N LYS A 109 -19.82 -11.27 -0.81
CA LYS A 109 -18.48 -11.87 -0.97
C LYS A 109 -18.03 -11.88 -2.44
N SER A 110 -18.87 -12.37 -3.34
CA SER A 110 -18.53 -12.50 -4.77
C SER A 110 -18.33 -11.13 -5.43
N THR A 111 -19.16 -10.14 -5.10
CA THR A 111 -19.03 -8.77 -5.60
C THR A 111 -17.73 -8.13 -5.11
N PHE A 112 -17.41 -8.28 -3.82
CA PHE A 112 -16.17 -7.76 -3.26
C PHE A 112 -14.93 -8.32 -3.99
N TYR A 113 -14.83 -9.64 -4.15
CA TYR A 113 -13.66 -10.23 -4.82
C TYR A 113 -13.56 -9.82 -6.30
N LYS A 114 -14.69 -9.64 -7.00
CA LYS A 114 -14.68 -9.10 -8.37
C LYS A 114 -14.13 -7.66 -8.38
N ARG A 115 -14.64 -6.79 -7.51
CA ARG A 115 -14.22 -5.39 -7.41
C ARG A 115 -12.76 -5.24 -6.97
N LYS A 116 -12.33 -6.01 -5.98
CA LYS A 116 -10.93 -6.06 -5.53
C LYS A 116 -9.98 -6.45 -6.66
N ASN A 117 -10.33 -7.45 -7.47
CA ASN A 117 -9.49 -7.85 -8.60
C ASN A 117 -9.36 -6.74 -9.65
N LEU A 118 -10.41 -5.96 -9.90
CA LEU A 118 -10.34 -4.81 -10.80
C LEU A 118 -9.43 -3.73 -10.23
N ALA A 119 -9.58 -3.41 -8.95
CA ALA A 119 -8.76 -2.41 -8.26
C ALA A 119 -7.27 -2.79 -8.24
N VAL A 120 -6.96 -4.05 -7.91
CA VAL A 120 -5.59 -4.58 -7.91
C VAL A 120 -4.97 -4.55 -9.31
N LYS A 121 -5.75 -4.91 -10.34
CA LYS A 121 -5.26 -4.88 -11.73
C LYS A 121 -4.94 -3.45 -12.18
N GLU A 122 -5.85 -2.52 -11.92
CA GLU A 122 -5.66 -1.10 -12.25
C GLU A 122 -4.44 -0.52 -11.51
N PHE A 123 -4.31 -0.78 -10.21
CA PHE A 123 -3.14 -0.35 -9.44
C PHE A 123 -1.83 -0.89 -10.05
N ALA A 124 -1.79 -2.19 -10.36
CA ALA A 124 -0.59 -2.80 -10.93
C ALA A 124 -0.25 -2.22 -12.30
N GLN A 125 -1.26 -2.00 -13.14
CA GLN A 125 -1.07 -1.38 -14.46
C GLN A 125 -0.46 0.01 -14.30
N ILE A 126 -1.07 0.90 -13.52
CA ILE A 126 -0.57 2.26 -13.30
C ILE A 126 0.84 2.24 -12.68
N TYR A 127 1.13 1.31 -11.78
CA TYR A 127 2.46 1.17 -11.19
C TYR A 127 3.54 0.89 -12.24
N PHE A 128 3.28 0.00 -13.20
CA PHE A 128 4.24 -0.35 -14.25
C PHE A 128 4.29 0.67 -15.40
N ASP A 129 3.24 1.48 -15.54
CA ASP A 129 3.18 2.58 -16.50
C ASP A 129 3.80 3.90 -15.95
N PHE A 130 4.19 3.92 -14.67
CA PHE A 130 4.83 5.06 -13.98
C PHE A 130 6.33 5.13 -14.26
#